data_AF-A0A4Q5XBE5-F1
#
_entry.id   AF-A0A4Q5XBE5-F1
#
_cell.length_a   1.000
_cell.length_b   1.000
_cell.length_c   1.000
_cell.angle_alpha   90.00
_cell.angle_beta   90.00
_cell.angle_gamma   90.00
#
_symmetry.space_group_name_H-M   'P 1'
#
loop_
_entity.id
_entity.type
_entity.pdbx_description
1 polymer ?
#
loop_
_entity_poly.entity_id
_entity_poly.type
_entity_poly.pdbx_seq_one_letter_code
_entity_poly.pdbx_strand_id
1 'polypeptide(L)'
;MLPKVTRSSPRSARRRRLIIIEQDAPSITCTGDKGFEEAVVVAQLAGEHPSELAQRALHRIALAERLGQPFHEAYLCTAGTDQSATRAARRLMTLGIAAHADAAHSLNELILCAPSAVDFTQREALVRLADDAVLAGKEKPLRVRLCFVDDESLRAPALAHAGPERPPEAVGEWVA
;
A
#
# COMPACT_ATOMS: atom_id res chain seq x y z
N MET A 1 -23.95 16.58 -44.36
CA MET A 1 -23.42 16.81 -42.99
C MET A 1 -23.14 15.45 -42.37
N LEU A 2 -21.86 15.06 -42.26
CA LEU A 2 -21.46 13.81 -41.61
C LEU A 2 -21.19 14.07 -40.12
N PRO A 3 -21.62 13.18 -39.21
CA PRO A 3 -21.37 13.34 -37.79
C PRO A 3 -19.86 13.28 -37.51
N LYS A 4 -19.38 14.32 -36.83
CA LYS A 4 -18.01 14.49 -36.40
C LYS A 4 -17.71 13.39 -35.38
N VAL A 5 -16.95 12.36 -35.77
CA VAL A 5 -16.43 11.34 -34.85
C VAL A 5 -15.54 12.07 -33.85
N THR A 6 -16.05 12.32 -32.66
CA THR A 6 -15.26 12.82 -31.54
C THR A 6 -14.28 11.71 -31.16
N ARG A 7 -13.01 11.91 -31.53
CA ARG A 7 -11.89 11.10 -31.03
C ARG A 7 -11.99 11.09 -29.51
N SER A 8 -12.28 9.92 -28.95
CA SER A 8 -12.14 9.67 -27.52
C SER A 8 -10.68 9.96 -27.16
N SER A 9 -10.46 10.95 -26.31
CA SER A 9 -9.16 11.19 -25.69
C SER A 9 -8.63 9.86 -25.12
N PRO A 10 -7.33 9.53 -25.25
CA PRO A 10 -6.79 8.36 -24.60
C PRO A 10 -6.99 8.58 -23.10
N ARG A 11 -7.85 7.76 -22.47
CA ARG A 11 -7.92 7.67 -21.01
C ARG A 11 -6.49 7.43 -20.54
N SER A 12 -5.89 8.39 -19.83
CA SER A 12 -4.64 8.15 -19.13
C SER A 12 -4.82 6.88 -18.31
N ALA A 13 -3.95 5.89 -18.50
CA ALA A 13 -4.04 4.64 -17.77
C ALA A 13 -4.00 4.97 -16.26
N ARG A 14 -5.09 4.69 -15.55
CA ARG A 14 -5.21 4.98 -14.13
C ARG A 14 -4.06 4.31 -13.39
N ARG A 15 -3.26 5.08 -12.65
CA ARG A 15 -2.18 4.51 -11.84
C ARG A 15 -2.77 3.82 -10.63
N ARG A 16 -2.58 2.50 -10.53
CA ARG A 16 -3.10 1.63 -9.47
C ARG A 16 -1.98 1.18 -8.54
N ARG A 17 -2.25 1.11 -7.24
CA ARG A 17 -1.34 0.54 -6.23
C ARG A 17 -1.96 -0.66 -5.53
N LEU A 18 -1.13 -1.65 -5.20
CA LEU A 18 -1.49 -2.79 -4.35
C LEU A 18 -0.94 -2.55 -2.94
N ILE A 19 -1.75 -2.74 -1.91
CA ILE A 19 -1.33 -2.60 -0.51
C ILE A 19 -1.73 -3.88 0.22
N ILE A 20 -0.73 -4.60 0.73
CA ILE A 20 -0.93 -5.81 1.54
C ILE A 20 -0.55 -5.45 2.98
N ILE A 21 -1.42 -5.76 3.93
CA ILE A 21 -1.24 -5.38 5.33
C ILE A 21 -1.38 -6.62 6.20
N GLU A 22 -0.30 -7.03 6.87
CA GLU A 22 -0.36 -8.07 7.90
C GLU A 22 -1.08 -7.58 9.15
N GLN A 23 -1.60 -8.53 9.95
CA GLN A 23 -2.18 -8.22 11.24
C GLN A 23 -1.10 -7.60 12.14
N ASP A 24 -1.42 -6.50 12.82
CA ASP A 24 -0.48 -5.74 13.67
C ASP A 24 0.71 -5.10 12.93
N ALA A 25 0.64 -5.00 11.60
CA ALA A 25 1.56 -4.16 10.82
C ALA A 25 1.32 -2.67 11.12
N PRO A 26 2.36 -1.81 11.01
CA PRO A 26 2.21 -0.39 11.26
C PRO A 26 1.19 0.20 10.28
N SER A 27 0.33 1.10 10.79
CA SER A 27 -0.70 1.76 9.98
C SER A 27 -0.04 2.80 9.09
N ILE A 28 0.35 2.44 7.88
CA ILE A 28 0.96 3.38 6.96
C ILE A 28 -0.15 4.20 6.30
N THR A 29 -0.26 5.46 6.70
CA THR A 29 -0.83 6.48 5.83
C THR A 29 0.11 6.58 4.65
N CYS A 30 -0.27 6.03 3.50
CA CYS A 30 0.49 6.13 2.26
C CYS A 30 0.68 7.62 1.93
N THR A 31 1.79 8.22 2.36
CA THR A 31 2.07 9.65 2.25
C THR A 31 2.29 10.11 0.80
N GLY A 32 2.26 9.18 -0.16
CA GLY A 32 2.36 9.42 -1.60
C GLY A 32 1.01 9.38 -2.32
N ASP A 33 0.05 10.21 -1.94
CA ASP A 33 -1.21 10.37 -2.71
C ASP A 33 -1.05 11.20 -4.00
N LYS A 34 0.16 11.69 -4.28
CA LYS A 34 0.42 12.45 -5.50
C LYS A 34 0.55 11.51 -6.71
N GLY A 35 -0.58 11.23 -7.36
CA GLY A 35 -0.62 10.67 -8.71
C GLY A 35 -1.00 9.19 -8.83
N PHE A 36 -1.66 8.62 -7.84
CA PHE A 36 -2.38 7.34 -7.96
C PHE A 36 -3.89 7.58 -7.90
N GLU A 37 -4.63 6.91 -8.77
CA GLU A 37 -6.09 7.06 -8.86
C GLU A 37 -6.83 5.95 -8.12
N GLU A 38 -6.18 4.81 -7.86
CA GLU A 38 -6.83 3.63 -7.28
C GLU A 38 -5.87 2.85 -6.37
N ALA A 39 -6.39 2.40 -5.23
CA ALA A 39 -5.68 1.52 -4.30
C ALA A 39 -6.48 0.24 -4.05
N VAL A 40 -5.84 -0.91 -4.24
CA VAL A 40 -6.38 -2.22 -3.86
C VAL A 40 -5.72 -2.65 -2.57
N VAL A 41 -6.50 -2.73 -1.50
CA VAL A 41 -6.01 -3.11 -0.16
C VAL A 41 -6.40 -4.56 0.14
N VAL A 42 -5.42 -5.35 0.57
CA VAL A 42 -5.58 -6.72 1.05
C VAL A 42 -5.00 -6.78 2.47
N ALA A 43 -5.86 -6.53 3.45
CA ALA A 43 -5.49 -6.59 4.87
C ALA A 43 -5.80 -7.97 5.46
N GLN A 44 -4.95 -8.42 6.38
CA GLN A 44 -5.15 -9.64 7.16
C GLN A 44 -6.29 -9.43 8.15
N LEU A 45 -7.25 -10.35 8.16
CA LEU A 45 -8.37 -10.33 9.08
C LEU A 45 -7.95 -10.87 10.44
N ALA A 46 -8.66 -10.46 11.50
CA ALA A 46 -8.40 -10.97 12.84
C ALA A 46 -8.56 -12.50 12.88
N GLY A 47 -7.49 -13.20 13.29
CA GLY A 47 -7.48 -14.67 13.36
C GLY A 47 -7.26 -15.37 12.01
N GLU A 48 -7.08 -14.63 10.92
CA GLU A 48 -6.76 -15.19 9.61
C GLU A 48 -5.33 -15.74 9.59
N HIS A 49 -5.16 -16.92 8.99
CA HIS A 49 -3.83 -17.51 8.88
C HIS A 49 -2.99 -16.77 7.81
N PRO A 50 -1.67 -16.55 8.00
CA PRO A 50 -0.84 -15.84 7.03
C PRO A 50 -0.89 -16.39 5.60
N SER A 51 -1.11 -17.70 5.44
CA SER A 51 -1.27 -18.31 4.11
C SER A 51 -2.55 -17.89 3.39
N GLU A 52 -3.62 -17.62 4.12
CA GLU A 52 -4.91 -17.17 3.55
C GLU A 52 -4.79 -15.74 3.05
N LEU A 53 -4.11 -14.87 3.80
CA LEU A 53 -3.71 -13.54 3.33
C LEU A 53 -2.91 -13.63 2.03
N ALA A 54 -1.88 -14.48 2.00
CA ALA A 54 -1.06 -14.66 0.82
C ALA A 54 -1.87 -15.16 -0.38
N GLN A 55 -2.78 -16.12 -0.19
CA GLN A 55 -3.69 -16.59 -1.24
C GLN A 55 -4.58 -15.47 -1.78
N ARG A 56 -5.18 -14.65 -0.91
CA ARG A 56 -6.00 -13.51 -1.34
C ARG A 56 -5.18 -12.48 -2.09
N ALA A 57 -3.98 -12.16 -1.63
CA ALA A 57 -3.08 -11.23 -2.31
C ALA A 57 -2.71 -11.73 -3.72
N LEU A 58 -2.27 -12.99 -3.83
CA LEU A 58 -1.95 -13.61 -5.12
C LEU A 58 -3.17 -13.68 -6.05
N HIS A 59 -4.35 -13.99 -5.51
CA HIS A 59 -5.58 -13.99 -6.30
C HIS A 59 -5.89 -12.59 -6.87
N ARG A 60 -5.67 -11.52 -6.09
CA ARG A 60 -5.85 -10.14 -6.58
C ARG A 60 -4.84 -9.77 -7.67
N ILE A 61 -3.59 -10.22 -7.55
CA ILE A 61 -2.55 -10.06 -8.58
C ILE A 61 -2.97 -10.77 -9.87
N ALA A 62 -3.33 -12.05 -9.79
CA ALA A 62 -3.75 -12.83 -10.96
C ALA A 62 -5.00 -12.23 -11.63
N LEU A 63 -5.95 -11.70 -10.84
CA LEU A 63 -7.13 -11.03 -11.37
C LEU A 63 -6.75 -9.74 -12.12
N ALA A 64 -5.84 -8.93 -11.56
CA ALA A 64 -5.34 -7.72 -12.20
C ALA A 64 -4.67 -8.01 -13.55
N GLU A 65 -3.85 -9.07 -13.62
CA GLU A 65 -3.23 -9.54 -14.86
C GLU A 65 -4.26 -9.97 -15.90
N ARG A 66 -5.21 -10.82 -15.50
CA ARG A 66 -6.28 -11.31 -16.39
C ARG A 66 -7.16 -10.21 -16.95
N LEU A 67 -7.37 -9.14 -16.19
CA LEU A 67 -8.19 -8.00 -16.60
C LEU A 67 -7.38 -6.92 -17.35
N GLY A 68 -6.07 -7.09 -17.51
CA GLY A 68 -5.20 -6.07 -18.12
C GLY A 68 -5.15 -4.77 -17.32
N GLN A 69 -5.29 -4.85 -15.99
CA GLN A 69 -5.31 -3.71 -15.08
C GLN A 69 -4.12 -3.78 -14.11
N PRO A 70 -2.88 -3.58 -14.58
CA PRO A 70 -1.74 -3.92 -13.77
C PRO A 70 -1.49 -2.89 -12.66
N PHE A 71 -0.75 -3.31 -11.64
CA PHE A 71 -0.30 -2.43 -10.57
C PHE A 71 0.97 -1.70 -10.99
N HIS A 72 1.18 -0.52 -10.40
CA HIS A 72 2.34 0.33 -10.68
C HIS A 72 3.30 0.40 -9.50
N GLU A 73 2.77 0.18 -8.31
CA GLU A 73 3.48 0.17 -7.03
C GLU A 73 2.81 -0.85 -6.11
N ALA A 74 3.61 -1.54 -5.29
CA ALA A 74 3.13 -2.45 -4.28
C ALA A 74 3.72 -2.12 -2.90
N TYR A 75 2.90 -2.25 -1.87
CA TYR A 75 3.30 -2.14 -0.47
C TYR A 75 3.05 -3.49 0.21
N LEU A 76 4.04 -3.97 0.96
CA LEU A 76 3.88 -5.09 1.88
C LEU A 76 4.20 -4.59 3.29
N CYS A 77 3.16 -4.30 4.05
CA CYS A 77 3.25 -3.87 5.44
C CYS A 77 3.29 -5.12 6.33
N THR A 78 4.44 -5.34 6.97
CA THR A 78 4.71 -6.52 7.79
C THR A 78 4.59 -6.22 9.27
N ALA A 79 4.11 -7.18 10.05
CA ALA A 79 4.08 -7.15 11.50
C ALA A 79 5.47 -7.40 12.11
N GLY A 80 5.66 -7.03 13.38
CA GLY A 80 6.87 -7.34 14.16
C GLY A 80 7.08 -8.84 14.47
N THR A 81 6.18 -9.72 14.04
CA THR A 81 6.31 -11.17 14.30
C THR A 81 7.11 -11.87 13.22
N ASP A 82 7.95 -12.84 13.59
CA ASP A 82 8.73 -13.66 12.65
C ASP A 82 8.54 -15.17 12.86
N GLN A 83 7.30 -15.62 12.74
CA GLN A 83 6.96 -17.04 12.79
C GLN A 83 7.16 -17.72 11.43
N SER A 84 7.38 -19.04 11.42
CA SER A 84 7.63 -19.80 10.19
C SER A 84 6.53 -19.63 9.13
N ALA A 85 5.26 -19.66 9.53
CA ALA A 85 4.12 -19.45 8.64
C ALA A 85 4.11 -18.02 8.05
N THR A 86 4.36 -17.00 8.88
CA THR A 86 4.46 -15.61 8.45
C THR A 86 5.62 -15.40 7.47
N ARG A 87 6.80 -15.98 7.72
CA ARG A 87 7.93 -15.94 6.79
C ARG A 87 7.60 -16.56 5.43
N ALA A 88 6.96 -17.73 5.44
CA ALA A 88 6.56 -18.41 4.20
C ALA A 88 5.54 -17.57 3.42
N ALA A 89 4.54 -17.00 4.11
CA ALA A 89 3.55 -16.12 3.50
C ALA A 89 4.17 -14.85 2.90
N ARG A 90 5.04 -14.16 3.65
CA ARG A 90 5.79 -12.99 3.17
C ARG A 90 6.56 -13.32 1.90
N ARG A 91 7.34 -14.39 1.93
CA ARG A 91 8.10 -14.85 0.77
C ARG A 91 7.22 -15.13 -0.44
N LEU A 92 6.11 -15.82 -0.23
CA LEU A 92 5.15 -16.13 -1.29
C LEU A 92 4.54 -14.86 -1.91
N MET A 93 4.12 -13.90 -1.08
CA MET A 93 3.57 -12.63 -1.55
C MET A 93 4.61 -11.79 -2.30
N THR A 94 5.82 -11.68 -1.76
CA THR A 94 6.92 -10.95 -2.39
C THR A 94 7.29 -11.54 -3.76
N LEU A 95 7.42 -12.86 -3.87
CA LEU A 95 7.70 -13.52 -5.14
C LEU A 95 6.54 -13.35 -6.13
N GLY A 96 5.30 -13.38 -5.67
CA GLY A 96 4.13 -13.10 -6.50
C GLY A 96 4.10 -11.68 -7.05
N ILE A 97 4.48 -10.69 -6.23
CA ILE A 97 4.61 -9.29 -6.65
C ILE A 97 5.75 -9.14 -7.66
N ALA A 98 6.89 -9.78 -7.43
CA ALA A 98 8.01 -9.74 -8.37
C ALA A 98 7.66 -10.38 -9.72
N ALA A 99 6.96 -11.53 -9.70
CA ALA A 99 6.45 -12.16 -10.92
C ALA A 99 5.46 -11.26 -11.67
N HIS A 100 4.58 -10.55 -10.95
CA HIS A 100 3.69 -9.55 -11.55
C HIS A 100 4.46 -8.41 -12.21
N ALA A 101 5.53 -7.93 -11.57
CA ALA A 101 6.38 -6.87 -12.11
C ALA A 101 7.02 -7.28 -13.44
N ASP A 102 7.52 -8.52 -13.50
CA ASP A 102 8.12 -9.11 -14.69
C ASP A 102 7.08 -9.30 -15.81
N ALA A 103 5.87 -9.77 -15.48
CA ALA A 103 4.82 -10.03 -16.48
C ALA A 103 4.11 -8.77 -17.00
N ALA A 104 3.87 -7.78 -16.13
CA ALA A 104 3.10 -6.59 -16.47
C ALA A 104 3.96 -5.40 -16.92
N HIS A 105 5.26 -5.40 -16.58
CA HIS A 105 6.24 -4.33 -16.82
C HIS A 105 5.87 -2.92 -16.30
N SER A 106 4.71 -2.76 -15.66
CA SER A 106 4.20 -1.49 -15.12
C SER A 106 4.50 -1.30 -13.65
N LEU A 107 4.67 -2.39 -12.89
CA LEU A 107 5.03 -2.34 -11.48
C LEU A 107 6.52 -2.06 -11.35
N ASN A 108 6.87 -0.88 -10.86
CA ASN A 108 8.26 -0.42 -10.83
C ASN A 108 8.87 -0.41 -9.44
N GLU A 109 8.04 -0.45 -8.39
CA GLU A 109 8.51 -0.36 -7.01
C GLU A 109 7.69 -1.27 -6.08
N LEU A 110 8.42 -2.01 -5.24
CA LEU A 110 7.90 -2.73 -4.07
C LEU A 110 8.47 -2.08 -2.81
N ILE A 111 7.59 -1.71 -1.90
CA ILE A 111 7.94 -1.08 -0.63
C ILE A 111 7.61 -2.07 0.48
N LEU A 112 8.64 -2.58 1.13
CA LEU A 112 8.54 -3.41 2.32
C LEU A 112 8.52 -2.49 3.53
N CYS A 113 7.44 -2.53 4.29
CA CYS A 113 7.29 -1.67 5.45
C CYS A 113 7.22 -2.49 6.72
N ALA A 114 8.05 -2.16 7.71
CA ALA A 114 8.10 -2.85 8.99
C ALA A 114 8.14 -1.86 10.15
N PRO A 115 7.75 -2.26 11.37
CA PRO A 115 7.95 -1.46 12.56
C PRO A 115 9.42 -1.12 12.76
N SER A 116 9.73 0.07 13.26
CA SER A 116 11.11 0.44 13.62
C SER A 116 11.67 -0.39 14.77
N ALA A 117 10.79 -0.87 15.66
CA ALA A 117 11.15 -1.66 16.83
C ALA A 117 11.51 -3.13 16.53
N VAL A 118 11.57 -3.54 15.26
CA VAL A 118 11.96 -4.91 14.89
C VAL A 118 13.43 -5.20 15.22
N ASP A 119 13.68 -6.42 15.71
CA ASP A 119 15.02 -6.88 16.10
C ASP A 119 15.94 -7.14 14.90
N PHE A 120 17.21 -7.45 15.19
CA PHE A 120 18.21 -7.69 14.16
C PHE A 120 17.87 -8.88 13.25
N THR A 121 17.36 -9.99 13.82
CA THR A 121 17.02 -11.19 13.07
C THR A 121 15.89 -10.92 12.08
N GLN A 122 14.87 -10.19 12.51
CA GLN A 122 13.77 -9.80 11.64
C GLN A 122 14.22 -8.81 10.56
N ARG A 123 15.11 -7.86 10.88
CA ARG A 123 15.71 -6.96 9.89
C ARG A 123 16.45 -7.75 8.81
N GLU A 124 17.27 -8.72 9.20
CA GLU A 124 17.97 -9.59 8.26
C GLU A 124 17.01 -10.40 7.39
N ALA A 125 15.94 -10.94 7.97
CA ALA A 125 14.90 -11.66 7.23
C ALA A 125 14.21 -10.76 6.18
N LEU A 126 13.94 -9.49 6.50
CA LEU A 126 13.37 -8.53 5.56
C LEU A 126 14.33 -8.12 4.46
N VAL A 127 15.63 -8.00 4.76
CA VAL A 127 16.68 -7.78 3.74
C VAL A 127 16.73 -8.95 2.76
N ARG A 128 16.79 -10.19 3.27
CA ARG A 128 16.77 -11.39 2.42
C ARG A 128 15.51 -11.47 1.57
N LEU A 129 14.36 -11.07 2.12
CA LEU A 129 13.10 -10.99 1.38
C LEU A 129 13.17 -9.96 0.25
N ALA A 130 13.81 -8.80 0.48
CA ALA A 130 14.03 -7.80 -0.55
C ALA A 130 14.94 -8.33 -1.66
N ASP A 131 16.03 -9.01 -1.29
CA ASP A 131 16.96 -9.63 -2.24
C ASP A 131 16.26 -10.68 -3.11
N ASP A 132 15.45 -11.56 -2.50
CA ASP A 132 14.62 -12.54 -3.20
C ASP A 132 13.73 -11.88 -4.27
N ALA A 133 13.15 -10.70 -3.97
CA ALA A 133 12.29 -9.97 -4.90
C ALA A 133 13.08 -9.35 -6.06
N VAL A 134 14.27 -8.80 -5.79
CA VAL A 134 15.15 -8.24 -6.82
C VAL A 134 15.63 -9.33 -7.77
N LEU A 135 16.04 -10.49 -7.22
CA LEU A 135 16.54 -11.63 -7.99
C LEU A 135 15.46 -12.34 -8.81
N ALA A 136 14.20 -12.22 -8.43
CA ALA A 136 13.09 -12.82 -9.15
C ALA A 136 12.77 -12.09 -10.48
N GLY A 137 13.11 -10.81 -10.61
CA GLY A 137 12.89 -10.05 -11.85
C GLY A 137 13.91 -10.43 -12.93
N LYS A 138 13.44 -10.90 -14.10
CA LYS A 138 14.32 -11.37 -15.18
C LYS A 138 14.59 -10.28 -16.21
N GLU A 139 13.55 -9.61 -16.66
CA GLU A 139 13.67 -8.63 -17.76
C GLU A 139 13.89 -7.21 -17.25
N LYS A 140 13.22 -6.85 -16.16
CA LYS A 140 13.32 -5.53 -15.55
C LYS A 140 13.46 -5.67 -14.03
N PRO A 141 14.54 -5.14 -13.43
CA PRO A 141 14.72 -5.22 -12.00
C PRO A 141 13.64 -4.39 -11.30
N LEU A 142 12.90 -5.04 -10.40
CA LEU A 142 11.96 -4.39 -9.50
C LEU A 142 12.75 -3.59 -8.47
N ARG A 143 12.48 -2.29 -8.36
CA ARG A 143 13.05 -1.49 -7.28
C ARG A 143 12.41 -1.92 -5.97
N VAL A 144 13.22 -2.33 -4.99
CA VAL A 144 12.74 -2.64 -3.64
C VAL A 144 13.22 -1.58 -2.67
N ARG A 145 12.31 -1.06 -1.86
CA ARG A 145 12.62 -0.12 -0.77
C ARG A 145 12.17 -0.72 0.55
N LEU A 146 13.07 -0.75 1.52
CA LEU A 146 12.78 -1.16 2.90
C LEU A 146 12.56 0.09 3.76
N CYS A 147 11.40 0.18 4.39
CA CYS A 147 10.99 1.30 5.23
C CYS A 147 10.71 0.81 6.65
N PHE A 148 11.40 1.38 7.63
CA PHE A 148 11.14 1.16 9.04
C PHE A 148 10.34 2.34 9.57
N VAL A 149 9.15 2.09 10.11
CA VAL A 149 8.17 3.11 10.49
C VAL A 149 8.02 3.12 12.01
N ASP A 150 8.23 4.30 12.61
CA ASP A 150 7.94 4.54 14.03
C ASP A 150 6.44 4.76 14.23
N ASP A 151 5.85 4.11 15.24
CA ASP A 151 4.43 4.27 15.59
C ASP A 151 4.07 5.74 15.92
N GLU A 152 5.03 6.52 16.45
CA GLU A 152 4.83 7.94 16.77
C GLU A 152 4.69 8.86 15.54
N SER A 153 5.22 8.46 14.38
CA SER A 153 5.07 9.22 13.13
C SER A 153 3.66 9.15 12.52
N LEU A 154 2.75 8.40 13.18
CA LEU A 154 1.36 8.19 12.79
C LEU A 154 0.36 8.99 13.63
N ARG A 155 0.81 9.78 14.62
CA ARG A 155 -0.01 10.84 15.18
C ARG A 155 -0.17 11.90 14.10
N ALA A 156 -1.30 11.89 13.41
CA ALA A 156 -1.77 13.00 12.58
C ALA A 156 -1.45 14.33 13.29
N PRO A 157 -1.14 15.43 12.56
CA PRO A 157 -1.22 16.73 13.19
C PRO A 157 -2.62 16.79 13.80
N ALA A 158 -2.68 16.88 15.12
CA ALA A 158 -3.93 17.18 15.81
C ALA A 158 -4.53 18.32 15.01
N LEU A 159 -5.77 18.14 14.55
CA LEU A 159 -6.63 19.25 14.19
C LEU A 159 -6.54 20.19 15.39
N ALA A 160 -5.64 21.17 15.31
CA ALA A 160 -5.57 22.26 16.23
C ALA A 160 -6.90 22.95 16.01
N HIS A 161 -7.81 22.60 16.90
CA HIS A 161 -9.19 23.02 16.92
C HIS A 161 -9.23 24.48 16.51
N ALA A 162 -9.96 24.72 15.41
CA ALA A 162 -10.60 25.99 15.18
C ALA A 162 -11.11 26.47 16.54
N GLY A 163 -10.61 27.62 16.99
CA GLY A 163 -11.04 28.23 18.23
C GLY A 163 -12.57 28.32 18.24
N PRO A 164 -13.21 28.28 19.41
CA PRO A 164 -14.64 28.55 19.47
C PRO A 164 -14.84 29.98 18.96
N GLU A 165 -15.38 30.12 17.75
CA GLU A 165 -15.97 31.37 17.28
C GLU A 165 -17.04 31.74 18.32
N ARG A 166 -16.76 32.81 19.07
CA ARG A 166 -17.77 33.46 19.90
C ARG A 166 -18.97 33.77 19.00
N PRO A 167 -20.20 33.40 19.37
CA PRO A 167 -21.36 33.93 18.68
C PRO A 167 -21.41 35.46 18.87
N PRO A 168 -21.84 36.22 17.85
CA PRO A 168 -22.03 37.66 18.00
C PRO A 168 -23.16 37.91 19.01
N GLU A 169 -22.87 38.68 20.06
CA GLU A 169 -23.86 39.21 20.98
C GLU A 169 -24.89 40.02 20.18
N ALA A 170 -26.13 39.53 20.18
CA ALA A 170 -27.26 40.27 19.66
C ALA A 170 -27.56 41.46 20.58
N VAL A 171 -27.38 42.65 20.02
CA VAL A 171 -27.90 43.92 20.54
C VAL A 171 -29.42 43.81 20.65
N GLY A 172 -29.97 44.14 21.83
CA GLY A 172 -31.40 44.17 22.07
C GLY A 172 -31.74 45.00 23.31
N GLU A 173 -31.84 46.31 23.12
CA GLU A 173 -32.52 47.24 24.02
C GLU A 173 -33.92 46.72 24.39
N TRP A 174 -34.25 46.71 25.68
CA TRP A 174 -35.63 46.82 26.14
C TRP A 174 -35.71 47.87 27.24
N VAL A 175 -36.40 48.95 26.88
CA VAL A 175 -36.86 50.06 27.71
C VAL A 175 -37.93 49.55 28.68
N ALA A 176 -37.89 50.04 29.91
CA ALA A 176 -39.06 50.26 30.77
C ALA A 176 -38.92 51.63 31.42
#